data_AF-A0A9E5NJT4-F1
#
_entry.id   AF-A0A9E5NJT4-F1
#
_cell.length_a   1.000
_cell.length_b   1.000
_cell.length_c   1.000
_cell.angle_alpha   90.00
_cell.angle_beta   90.00
_cell.angle_gamma   90.00
#
_symmetry.space_group_name_H-M   'P 1'
#
loop_
_entity.id
_entity.type
_entity.pdbx_description
1 polymer ?
#
loop_
_entity_poly.entity_id
_entity_poly.type
_entity_poly.pdbx_seq_one_letter_code
_entity_poly.pdbx_strand_id
1 'polypeptide(L)'
;MGLIPTSFPDCVVAIGAEGTEGKGQWVASGFFFGHFLSTEEEGTKTYRTYLVSNRHVFEEMSKAYVRCNPQTNEPARVYHLSLEDPNGKALWFAHPDHNVDVAVVPVDFNLLEKHGMQASYFRGDTHAATTDKLVELGITEGDFAYVLGFPM
;
A
#
# COMPACT_ATOMS: atom_id res chain seq x y z
N MET A 1 11.17 -23.08 3.90
CA MET A 1 11.22 -22.00 2.89
C MET A 1 9.79 -21.52 2.73
N GLY A 2 9.49 -20.25 3.00
CA GLY A 2 8.12 -19.74 2.89
C GLY A 2 7.65 -19.75 1.43
N LEU A 3 6.37 -20.06 1.20
CA LEU A 3 5.75 -20.09 -0.14
C LEU A 3 5.61 -18.69 -0.75
N ILE A 4 5.83 -17.63 0.05
CA ILE A 4 5.69 -16.23 -0.33
C ILE A 4 7.08 -15.58 -0.29
N PRO A 5 7.46 -14.77 -1.30
CA PRO A 5 8.72 -14.01 -1.27
C PRO A 5 8.84 -13.18 0.01
N THR A 6 10.03 -13.18 0.62
CA THR A 6 10.25 -12.58 1.94
C THR A 6 10.00 -11.08 1.99
N SER A 7 10.04 -10.39 0.86
CA SER A 7 9.77 -8.94 0.76
C SER A 7 8.30 -8.58 0.59
N PHE A 8 7.41 -9.54 0.27
CA PHE A 8 6.00 -9.23 0.01
C PHE A 8 5.24 -8.79 1.27
N PRO A 9 5.47 -9.40 2.46
CA PRO A 9 4.91 -8.89 3.70
C PRO A 9 5.33 -7.44 4.01
N ASP A 10 6.55 -7.04 3.61
CA ASP A 10 7.05 -5.67 3.82
C ASP A 10 6.35 -4.63 2.94
N CYS A 11 5.61 -5.07 1.90
CA CYS A 11 4.77 -4.20 1.08
C CYS A 11 3.41 -3.90 1.74
N VAL A 12 3.00 -4.67 2.75
CA VAL A 12 1.65 -4.63 3.33
C VAL A 12 1.67 -3.90 4.65
N VAL A 13 0.69 -3.02 4.87
CA VAL A 13 0.59 -2.16 6.06
C VAL A 13 -0.79 -2.20 6.69
N ALA A 14 -0.81 -1.97 8.00
CA ALA A 14 -2.03 -1.72 8.75
C ALA A 14 -2.39 -0.24 8.66
N ILE A 15 -3.64 0.04 8.34
CA ILE A 15 -4.24 1.38 8.29
C ILE A 15 -5.12 1.54 9.51
N GLY A 16 -4.86 2.61 10.27
CA GLY A 16 -5.66 3.03 11.40
C GLY A 16 -6.46 4.29 11.12
N ALA A 17 -7.58 4.44 11.81
CA ALA A 17 -8.40 5.64 11.88
C ALA A 17 -8.27 6.30 13.25
N GLU A 18 -8.65 7.57 13.34
CA GLU A 18 -8.71 8.29 14.61
C GLU A 18 -9.90 7.76 15.41
N GLY A 19 -9.62 7.04 16.50
CA GLY A 19 -10.66 6.50 17.38
C GLY A 19 -11.21 7.54 18.34
N THR A 20 -12.35 7.23 18.96
CA THR A 20 -12.84 7.97 20.12
C THR A 20 -11.78 7.92 21.24
N GLU A 21 -11.43 9.08 21.80
CA GLU A 21 -10.37 9.29 22.81
C GLU A 21 -8.92 9.42 22.30
N GLY A 22 -8.69 9.62 21.00
CA GLY A 22 -7.35 9.89 20.46
C GLY A 22 -6.41 8.67 20.44
N LYS A 23 -6.95 7.47 20.69
CA LYS A 23 -6.28 6.20 20.44
C LYS A 23 -6.67 5.74 19.04
N GLY A 24 -5.69 5.63 18.14
CA GLY A 24 -5.92 5.12 16.79
C GLY A 24 -6.42 3.68 16.84
N GLN A 25 -7.52 3.39 16.14
CA GLN A 25 -8.01 2.03 15.95
C GLN A 25 -7.49 1.51 14.60
N TRP A 26 -6.94 0.30 14.58
CA TRP A 26 -6.59 -0.38 13.34
C TRP A 26 -7.87 -0.88 12.68
N VAL A 27 -8.14 -0.45 11.45
CA VAL A 27 -9.45 -0.64 10.79
C VAL A 27 -9.34 -1.29 9.42
N ALA A 28 -8.20 -1.19 8.75
CA ALA A 28 -8.03 -1.74 7.42
C ALA A 28 -6.60 -2.19 7.13
N SER A 29 -6.44 -2.94 6.05
CA SER A 29 -5.14 -3.24 5.45
C SER A 29 -4.95 -2.44 4.17
N GLY A 30 -3.70 -2.16 3.84
CA GLY A 30 -3.32 -1.61 2.54
C GLY A 30 -1.95 -2.13 2.12
N PHE A 31 -1.51 -1.74 0.94
CA PHE A 31 -0.18 -2.07 0.47
C PHE A 31 0.44 -0.92 -0.31
N PHE A 32 1.78 -0.85 -0.32
CA PHE A 32 2.49 0.09 -1.15
C PHE A 32 2.65 -0.43 -2.57
N PHE A 33 2.35 0.42 -3.54
CA PHE A 33 2.45 0.14 -4.96
C PHE A 33 3.32 1.19 -5.65
N GLY A 34 4.35 0.73 -6.35
CA GLY A 34 5.20 1.55 -7.21
C GLY A 34 4.72 1.51 -8.65
N HIS A 35 4.13 2.60 -9.12
CA HIS A 35 3.81 2.80 -10.53
C HIS A 35 5.09 3.12 -11.30
N PHE A 36 5.46 2.26 -12.24
CA PHE A 36 6.64 2.44 -13.09
C PHE A 36 6.50 3.71 -13.94
N LEU A 37 7.52 4.56 -13.91
CA LEU A 37 7.55 5.80 -14.71
C LEU A 37 8.48 5.66 -15.91
N SER A 38 9.74 5.30 -15.65
CA SER A 38 10.79 5.26 -16.65
C SER A 38 11.99 4.45 -16.17
N THR A 39 12.85 4.09 -17.11
CA THR A 39 14.19 3.59 -16.83
C THR A 39 15.18 4.71 -17.14
N GLU A 40 16.03 5.05 -16.19
CA GLU A 40 17.12 6.02 -16.34
C GLU A 40 18.24 5.45 -17.22
N GLU A 41 19.13 6.30 -17.72
CA GLU A 41 20.23 5.90 -18.63
C GLU A 41 21.16 4.84 -18.03
N GLU A 42 21.28 4.80 -16.70
CA GLU A 42 22.06 3.81 -15.94
C GLU A 42 21.32 2.47 -15.70
N GLY A 43 20.09 2.33 -16.20
CA GLY A 43 19.26 1.13 -16.03
C GLY A 43 18.43 1.11 -14.73
N THR A 44 18.53 2.15 -13.91
CA THR A 44 17.72 2.32 -12.69
C THR A 44 16.26 2.61 -13.06
N LYS A 45 15.31 1.88 -12.47
CA LYS A 45 13.88 2.10 -12.69
C LYS A 45 13.32 3.08 -11.66
N THR A 46 12.62 4.10 -12.13
CA THR A 46 11.96 5.12 -11.30
C THR A 46 10.49 4.77 -11.10
N TYR A 47 9.99 4.91 -9.87
CA TYR A 47 8.61 4.62 -9.51
C TYR A 47 7.97 5.81 -8.79
N ARG A 48 6.67 6.02 -9.02
CA ARG A 48 5.83 6.82 -8.11
C ARG A 48 5.09 5.88 -7.18
N THR A 49 5.25 6.10 -5.88
CA THR A 49 4.69 5.24 -4.83
C THR A 49 3.34 5.72 -4.33
N TYR A 50 2.44 4.78 -4.12
CA TYR A 50 1.11 4.99 -3.58
C TYR A 50 0.83 4.00 -2.46
N LEU A 51 0.05 4.41 -1.46
CA LEU A 51 -0.66 3.49 -0.58
C LEU A 51 -1.98 3.14 -1.26
N VAL A 52 -2.24 1.85 -1.43
CA VAL A 52 -3.46 1.31 -2.04
C VAL A 52 -4.29 0.64 -0.96
N SER A 53 -5.60 0.91 -0.96
CA SER A 53 -6.59 0.21 -0.14
C SER A 53 -7.96 0.27 -0.82
N ASN A 54 -8.99 -0.22 -0.13
CA ASN A 54 -10.36 -0.04 -0.57
C ASN A 54 -10.77 1.43 -0.52
N ARG A 55 -11.67 1.85 -1.41
CA ARG A 55 -12.14 3.23 -1.50
C ARG A 55 -12.89 3.61 -0.22
N HIS A 56 -13.77 2.75 0.29
CA HIS A 56 -14.55 3.04 1.49
C HIS A 56 -13.67 3.34 2.72
N VAL A 57 -12.46 2.75 2.80
CA VAL A 57 -11.50 3.02 3.88
C VAL A 57 -11.08 4.49 3.90
N PHE A 58 -10.87 5.12 2.74
CA PHE A 58 -10.47 6.52 2.68
C PHE A 58 -11.65 7.49 2.74
N GLU A 59 -12.85 7.08 2.30
CA GLU A 59 -14.06 7.91 2.39
C GLU A 59 -14.50 8.18 3.83
N GLU A 60 -14.22 7.26 4.74
CA GLU A 60 -14.61 7.37 6.14
C GLU A 60 -13.60 8.16 7.00
N MET A 61 -12.52 8.67 6.40
CA MET A 61 -11.38 9.23 7.14
C MET A 61 -10.84 10.53 6.53
N SER A 62 -10.55 11.51 7.38
CA SER A 62 -9.78 12.71 7.00
C SER A 62 -8.26 12.53 7.22
N LYS A 63 -7.89 11.59 8.10
CA LYS A 63 -6.51 11.21 8.41
C LYS A 63 -6.40 9.71 8.60
N ALA A 64 -5.32 9.14 8.06
CA ALA A 64 -4.96 7.74 8.25
C ALA A 64 -3.66 7.62 9.04
N TYR A 65 -3.56 6.55 9.81
CA TYR A 65 -2.34 6.14 10.51
C TYR A 65 -1.78 4.89 9.84
N VAL A 66 -0.51 4.90 9.47
CA VAL A 66 0.16 3.75 8.84
C VAL A 66 1.23 3.22 9.79
N ARG A 67 1.16 1.92 10.12
CA ARG A 67 2.17 1.26 10.96
C ARG A 67 3.25 0.62 10.11
N CYS A 68 4.50 0.98 10.36
CA CYS A 68 5.66 0.35 9.75
C CYS A 68 6.61 -0.18 10.83
N ASN A 69 7.16 -1.37 10.61
CA ASN A 69 8.20 -1.91 11.48
C ASN A 69 9.57 -1.35 11.07
N PRO A 70 10.47 -1.04 12.01
CA PRO A 70 11.87 -0.74 11.71
C PRO A 70 12.62 -1.97 11.20
N GLN A 71 13.73 -1.77 10.49
CA GLN A 71 14.69 -2.84 10.17
C GLN A 71 15.46 -3.34 11.42
N THR A 72 15.45 -2.55 12.48
CA THR A 72 16.04 -2.88 13.79
C THR A 72 14.98 -3.49 14.72
N ASN A 73 15.39 -4.05 15.86
CA ASN A 73 14.46 -4.55 16.89
C ASN A 73 13.75 -3.44 17.69
N GLU A 74 13.63 -2.25 17.12
CA GLU A 74 12.90 -1.13 17.72
C GLU A 74 11.38 -1.32 17.61
N PRO A 75 10.58 -0.66 18.47
CA PRO A 75 9.13 -0.64 18.34
C PRO A 75 8.66 -0.10 16.98
N ALA A 76 7.52 -0.61 16.51
CA ALA A 76 6.86 -0.12 15.30
C ALA A 76 6.60 1.39 15.38
N ARG A 77 6.80 2.08 14.25
CA ARG A 77 6.54 3.52 14.12
C ARG A 77 5.22 3.75 13.40
N VAL A 78 4.52 4.81 13.81
CA VAL A 78 3.26 5.24 13.20
C VAL A 78 3.52 6.49 12.38
N TYR A 79 3.07 6.47 11.12
CA TYR A 79 3.12 7.59 10.20
C TYR A 79 1.72 8.16 10.01
N HIS A 80 1.63 9.49 9.96
CA HIS A 80 0.37 10.18 9.73
C HIS A 80 0.26 10.54 8.24
N LEU A 81 -0.87 10.17 7.65
CA LEU A 81 -1.22 10.47 6.27
C LEU A 81 -2.47 11.34 6.26
N SER A 82 -2.35 12.56 5.76
CA SER A 82 -3.53 13.42 5.56
C SER A 82 -4.26 12.95 4.30
N LEU A 83 -5.57 12.70 4.42
CA LEU A 83 -6.41 12.28 3.31
C LEU A 83 -7.14 13.47 2.67
N GLU A 84 -7.11 14.62 3.33
CA GLU A 84 -7.68 15.88 2.85
C GLU A 84 -6.68 17.01 2.99
N ASP A 85 -6.76 18.00 2.09
CA ASP A 85 -6.03 19.25 2.21
C ASP A 85 -6.71 20.20 3.21
N PRO A 86 -6.08 21.34 3.58
CA PRO A 86 -6.69 22.31 4.49
C PRO A 86 -8.03 22.91 4.03
N ASN A 87 -8.39 22.76 2.74
CA ASN A 87 -9.65 23.21 2.16
C ASN A 87 -10.70 22.08 2.07
N GLY A 88 -10.41 20.89 2.59
CA GLY A 88 -11.29 19.71 2.54
C GLY A 88 -11.27 18.97 1.20
N LYS A 89 -10.31 19.24 0.32
CA LYS A 89 -10.16 18.49 -0.94
C LYS A 89 -9.43 17.18 -0.68
N ALA A 90 -9.97 16.07 -1.17
CA ALA A 90 -9.32 14.77 -1.10
C ALA A 90 -7.91 14.79 -1.73
N LEU A 91 -6.96 14.23 -1.00
CA LEU A 91 -5.57 14.00 -1.42
C LEU A 91 -5.35 12.59 -2.00
N TRP A 92 -6.42 11.80 -2.06
CA TRP A 92 -6.46 10.45 -2.60
C TRP A 92 -7.31 10.40 -3.87
N PHE A 93 -7.12 9.35 -4.67
CA PHE A 93 -7.77 9.16 -5.96
C PHE A 93 -8.53 7.84 -5.95
N ALA A 94 -9.84 7.91 -6.17
CA ALA A 94 -10.70 6.75 -6.36
C ALA A 94 -10.65 6.26 -7.82
N HIS A 95 -11.00 4.99 -8.03
CA HIS A 95 -11.36 4.52 -9.37
C HIS A 95 -12.57 5.32 -9.93
N PRO A 96 -12.59 5.68 -11.23
CA PRO A 96 -13.68 6.46 -11.82
C PRO A 96 -15.03 5.73 -11.86
N ASP A 97 -15.02 4.41 -11.97
CA ASP A 97 -16.22 3.58 -11.77
C ASP A 97 -16.48 3.41 -10.27
N HIS A 98 -17.64 3.88 -9.81
CA HIS A 98 -18.07 3.80 -8.41
C HIS A 98 -18.34 2.36 -7.93
N ASN A 99 -18.53 1.40 -8.82
CA ASN A 99 -18.67 -0.01 -8.45
C ASN A 99 -17.32 -0.68 -8.13
N VAL A 100 -16.20 0.01 -8.40
CA VAL A 100 -14.85 -0.47 -8.09
C VAL A 100 -14.37 0.19 -6.81
N ASP A 101 -14.35 -0.59 -5.73
CA ASP A 101 -13.96 -0.16 -4.39
C ASP A 101 -12.43 -0.15 -4.20
N VAL A 102 -11.73 0.64 -5.03
CA VAL A 102 -10.27 0.79 -4.99
C VAL A 102 -9.90 2.27 -5.02
N ALA A 103 -8.95 2.65 -4.17
CA ALA A 103 -8.40 3.99 -4.15
C ALA A 103 -6.91 3.99 -3.81
N VAL A 104 -6.24 5.10 -4.16
CA VAL A 104 -4.82 5.28 -3.95
C VAL A 104 -4.51 6.64 -3.33
N VAL A 105 -3.55 6.68 -2.41
CA VAL A 105 -3.02 7.93 -1.84
C VAL A 105 -1.53 8.03 -2.21
N PRO A 106 -1.06 9.11 -2.84
CA PRO A 106 0.38 9.30 -3.06
C PRO A 106 1.13 9.36 -1.74
N VAL A 107 2.28 8.69 -1.65
CA VAL A 107 3.12 8.68 -0.44
C VAL A 107 4.57 8.99 -0.78
N ASP A 108 5.26 9.70 0.12
CA ASP A 108 6.71 9.87 0.05
C ASP A 108 7.40 8.65 0.67
N PHE A 109 7.63 7.63 -0.15
CA PHE A 109 8.27 6.40 0.32
C PHE A 109 9.73 6.62 0.75
N ASN A 110 10.41 7.66 0.23
CA ASN A 110 11.78 7.99 0.63
C ASN A 110 11.86 8.34 2.12
N LEU A 111 10.77 8.82 2.73
CA LEU A 111 10.70 9.08 4.16
C LEU A 111 10.86 7.78 4.97
N LEU A 112 10.20 6.71 4.54
CA LEU A 112 10.27 5.40 5.19
C LEU A 112 11.68 4.80 5.07
N GLU A 113 12.30 4.93 3.89
CA GLU A 113 13.67 4.49 3.64
C GLU A 113 14.67 5.27 4.51
N LYS A 114 14.57 6.61 4.54
CA LYS A 114 15.42 7.47 5.37
C LYS A 114 15.30 7.15 6.86
N HIS A 115 14.12 6.75 7.31
CA HIS A 115 13.88 6.36 8.69
C HIS A 115 14.31 4.93 9.01
N GLY A 116 14.79 4.14 8.04
CA GLY A 116 15.23 2.77 8.23
C GLY A 116 14.07 1.80 8.49
N MET A 117 12.91 2.04 7.85
CA MET A 117 11.77 1.14 7.97
C MET A 117 11.95 -0.13 7.14
N GLN A 118 11.49 -1.24 7.69
CA GLN A 118 11.27 -2.47 6.96
C GLN A 118 9.97 -2.31 6.16
N ALA A 119 10.10 -1.64 5.02
CA ALA A 119 9.02 -1.40 4.07
C ALA A 119 9.52 -1.67 2.66
N SER A 120 8.65 -2.21 1.82
CA SER A 120 8.87 -2.36 0.38
C SER A 120 7.60 -1.92 -0.37
N TYR A 121 7.58 -2.08 -1.68
CA TYR A 121 6.40 -1.86 -2.50
C TYR A 121 6.35 -2.83 -3.68
N PHE A 122 5.14 -3.18 -4.09
CA PHE A 122 4.94 -3.95 -5.31
C PHE A 122 5.27 -3.07 -6.52
N ARG A 123 6.21 -3.50 -7.35
CA ARG A 123 6.58 -2.82 -8.59
C ARG A 123 5.58 -3.22 -9.68
N GLY A 124 4.85 -2.26 -10.22
CA GLY A 124 3.74 -2.53 -11.14
C GLY A 124 4.13 -3.28 -12.41
N ASP A 125 5.38 -3.17 -12.85
CA ASP A 125 5.90 -3.81 -14.06
C ASP A 125 6.45 -5.23 -13.81
N THR A 126 6.80 -5.59 -12.57
CA THR A 126 7.40 -6.90 -12.25
C THR A 126 6.57 -7.76 -11.30
N HIS A 127 5.70 -7.17 -10.49
CA HIS A 127 4.94 -7.87 -9.45
C HIS A 127 3.43 -7.87 -9.69
N ALA A 128 2.93 -7.15 -10.69
CA ALA A 128 1.51 -7.16 -11.06
C ALA A 128 1.29 -7.99 -12.33
N ALA A 129 0.11 -8.60 -12.43
CA ALA A 129 -0.33 -9.33 -13.61
C ALA A 129 -1.68 -8.76 -14.07
N THR A 130 -1.77 -8.41 -15.35
CA THR A 130 -3.06 -8.14 -16.01
C THR A 130 -3.84 -9.43 -16.19
N THR A 131 -5.12 -9.34 -16.54
CA THR A 131 -5.93 -10.51 -16.91
C THR A 131 -5.26 -11.34 -18.00
N ASP A 132 -4.71 -10.69 -19.03
CA ASP A 132 -4.00 -11.37 -20.12
C ASP A 132 -2.73 -12.06 -19.60
N LYS A 133 -2.02 -11.43 -18.66
CA LYS A 133 -0.84 -12.04 -18.04
C LYS A 133 -1.21 -13.24 -17.18
N LEU A 134 -2.32 -13.19 -16.44
CA LEU A 134 -2.81 -14.33 -15.66
C LEU A 134 -3.14 -15.52 -16.57
N VAL A 135 -3.77 -15.27 -17.73
CA VAL A 135 -4.03 -16.29 -18.77
C VAL A 135 -2.72 -16.86 -19.33
N GLU A 136 -1.74 -16.02 -19.64
CA GLU A 136 -0.41 -16.45 -20.11
C GLU A 136 0.32 -17.33 -19.07
N LEU A 137 0.17 -17.00 -17.78
CA LEU A 137 0.72 -17.77 -16.67
C LEU A 137 -0.03 -19.09 -16.42
N GLY A 138 -1.15 -19.34 -17.12
CA GLY A 138 -1.98 -20.53 -16.95
C GLY A 138 -2.76 -20.55 -15.64
N ILE A 139 -2.96 -19.38 -15.01
CA ILE A 139 -3.70 -19.28 -13.76
C ILE A 139 -5.18 -19.57 -14.02
N THR A 140 -5.72 -20.51 -13.26
CA THR A 140 -7.07 -21.05 -13.47
C THR A 140 -7.79 -21.33 -12.14
N GLU A 141 -9.06 -21.69 -12.24
CA GLU A 141 -9.88 -22.11 -11.11
C GLU A 141 -9.24 -23.30 -10.38
N GLY A 142 -9.11 -23.21 -9.06
CA GLY A 142 -8.49 -24.24 -8.23
C GLY A 142 -7.02 -23.99 -7.89
N ASP A 143 -6.39 -22.98 -8.49
CA ASP A 143 -5.05 -22.54 -8.10
C ASP A 143 -5.02 -21.93 -6.70
N PHE A 144 -3.86 -22.02 -6.05
CA PHE A 144 -3.65 -21.43 -4.72
C PHE A 144 -3.53 -19.91 -4.81
N ALA A 145 -4.34 -19.21 -4.01
CA ALA A 145 -4.19 -17.79 -3.76
C ALA A 145 -3.77 -17.56 -2.31
N TYR A 146 -2.84 -16.62 -2.11
CA TYR A 146 -2.47 -16.13 -0.79
C TYR A 146 -2.94 -14.69 -0.64
N VAL A 147 -3.64 -14.41 0.45
CA VAL A 147 -4.07 -13.06 0.82
C VAL A 147 -3.17 -12.56 1.94
N LEU A 148 -2.54 -11.41 1.74
CA LEU A 148 -1.71 -10.75 2.73
C LEU A 148 -2.46 -9.55 3.29
N GLY A 149 -2.50 -9.44 4.61
CA GLY A 149 -3.19 -8.38 5.32
C GLY A 149 -3.00 -8.52 6.83
N PHE A 150 -3.53 -7.55 7.56
CA PHE A 150 -3.63 -7.57 9.01
C PHE A 150 -5.05 -7.99 9.39
N PRO A 151 -5.24 -9.08 10.15
CA PRO A 151 -6.54 -9.40 10.71
C PRO A 151 -6.90 -8.34 11.77
N MET A 152 -8.09 -7.75 11.63
CA MET A 152 -8.63 -6.70 12.50
C MET A 152 -9.80 -7.23 13.32
#